data_AF-A0A1G0PGB0-F1
#
_entry.id   AF-A0A1G0PGB0-F1
#
_cell.length_a   1.000
_cell.length_b   1.000
_cell.length_c   1.000
_cell.angle_alpha   90.00
_cell.angle_beta   90.00
_cell.angle_gamma   90.00
#
_symmetry.space_group_name_H-M   'P 1'
#
loop_
_entity.id
_entity.type
_entity.pdbx_description
1 polymer ?
#
loop_
_entity_poly.entity_id
_entity_poly.type
_entity_poly.pdbx_seq_one_letter_code
_entity_poly.pdbx_strand_id
1 'polypeptide(L)' 'MSEPTKTTVYLTGADYHRLKQLARRQGVPAAKLVREAVAEYVRRRTRRLRPRTIGAFRSGTPDFGSRAEELLEGMGEE' A
#
# COMPACT_ATOMS: atom_id res chain seq x y z
N MET A 1 -9.61 4.36 -14.31
CA MET A 1 -9.81 5.06 -13.01
C MET A 1 -10.97 4.39 -12.31
N SER A 2 -10.84 4.01 -11.04
CA SER A 2 -11.95 3.37 -10.32
C SER A 2 -13.01 4.42 -9.97
N GLU A 3 -14.29 4.10 -10.17
CA GLU A 3 -15.41 5.00 -9.93
C GLU A 3 -15.67 5.16 -8.42
N PRO A 4 -16.01 6.37 -7.91
CA PRO A 4 -16.24 6.56 -6.49
C PRO A 4 -17.51 5.83 -6.01
N THR A 5 -17.34 4.83 -5.14
CA THR A 5 -18.45 4.15 -4.48
C THR A 5 -19.01 4.99 -3.33
N LYS A 6 -20.34 5.19 -3.30
CA LYS A 6 -21.02 5.88 -2.20
C LYS A 6 -21.01 5.01 -0.94
N THR A 7 -20.54 5.57 0.17
CA THR A 7 -20.54 4.92 1.49
C THR A 7 -21.10 5.90 2.53
N THR A 8 -22.00 5.42 3.39
CA THR A 8 -22.52 6.19 4.53
C THR A 8 -21.70 5.85 5.77
N VAL A 9 -21.19 6.86 6.48
CA VAL A 9 -20.43 6.69 7.73
C VAL A 9 -21.08 7.49 8.85
N TYR A 10 -21.08 6.94 10.06
CA TYR A 10 -21.54 7.66 11.25
C TYR A 10 -20.38 8.44 11.86
N LEU A 11 -20.62 9.71 12.15
CA LEU A 11 -19.70 10.60 12.86
C LEU A 11 -20.45 11.21 14.03
N THR A 12 -19.74 11.52 15.11
CA THR A 12 -20.31 12.37 16.16
C THR A 12 -20.64 13.75 15.59
N GLY A 13 -21.63 14.44 16.18
CA GLY A 13 -21.97 15.81 15.77
C GLY A 13 -20.74 16.72 15.86
N ALA A 14 -19.96 16.59 16.94
CA ALA A 14 -18.75 17.37 17.16
C ALA A 14 -17.70 17.15 16.06
N ASP A 15 -17.45 15.91 15.66
CA ASP A 15 -16.46 15.61 14.62
C ASP A 15 -16.92 16.07 13.24
N TYR A 16 -18.21 15.92 12.94
CA TYR A 16 -18.78 16.43 11.70
C TYR A 16 -18.69 17.97 11.63
N HIS A 17 -18.93 18.68 12.73
CA HIS A 17 -18.76 20.12 12.79
C HIS A 17 -17.30 20.54 12.58
N ARG A 18 -16.34 19.89 13.24
CA ARG A 18 -14.91 20.14 13.06
C ARG A 18 -14.48 19.91 11.61
N LEU A 19 -14.91 18.80 11.01
CA LEU A 19 -14.64 18.49 9.61
C LEU A 19 -15.17 19.56 8.66
N LYS A 20 -16.42 20.03 8.86
CA LYS A 20 -16.99 21.11 8.02
C LYS A 20 -16.27 22.43 8.21
N GLN A 21 -15.85 22.78 9.42
CA GLN A 21 -15.07 23.99 9.66
C GLN A 21 -13.72 23.93 8.94
N LEU A 22 -13.02 22.79 8.99
CA LEU A 22 -11.77 22.57 8.29
C LEU A 22 -11.95 22.68 6.77
N ALA A 23 -12.98 22.02 6.22
CA ALA A 23 -13.33 22.05 4.80
C ALA A 23 -13.58 23.49 4.32
N ARG A 24 -14.33 24.28 5.10
CA ARG A 24 -14.61 25.69 4.80
C ARG A 24 -13.35 26.55 4.81
N ARG A 25 -12.48 26.38 5.82
CA ARG A 25 -11.20 27.11 5.91
C ARG A 25 -10.27 26.81 4.73
N GLN A 26 -10.32 25.60 4.19
CA GLN A 26 -9.50 25.17 3.06
C GLN A 26 -10.17 25.38 1.69
N GLY A 27 -11.42 25.84 1.64
CA GLY A 27 -12.15 26.02 0.38
C GLY A 27 -12.42 24.72 -0.39
N VAL A 28 -12.50 23.57 0.30
CA VAL A 28 -12.71 22.26 -0.34
C VAL A 28 -13.99 21.57 0.17
N PRO A 29 -14.60 20.66 -0.60
CA PRO A 29 -15.71 19.85 -0.10
C PRO A 29 -15.29 18.92 1.04
N ALA A 30 -16.13 18.75 2.06
CA ALA A 30 -15.86 17.82 3.17
C ALA A 30 -15.59 16.37 2.70
N ALA A 31 -16.23 15.94 1.60
CA ALA A 31 -15.98 14.64 1.00
C ALA A 31 -14.53 14.45 0.53
N LYS A 32 -13.84 15.53 0.12
CA LYS A 32 -12.42 15.48 -0.24
C LYS A 32 -11.58 15.10 0.98
N LEU A 33 -11.82 15.78 2.10
CA LEU A 33 -11.11 15.52 3.36
C LEU A 33 -11.35 14.10 3.89
N VAL A 34 -12.58 13.58 3.78
CA VAL A 34 -12.88 12.19 4.17
C VAL A 34 -12.08 11.21 3.30
N ARG A 35 -12.02 11.42 1.98
CA ARG A 35 -11.23 10.56 1.09
C ARG A 35 -9.74 10.61 1.42
N GLU A 36 -9.20 11.80 1.65
CA GLU A 36 -7.79 11.98 2.03
C GLU A 36 -7.47 11.29 3.36
N ALA A 37 -8.32 11.47 4.38
CA ALA A 37 -8.17 10.85 5.69
C ALA A 37 -8.20 9.31 5.60
N VAL A 38 -9.14 8.75 4.83
CA VAL A 38 -9.23 7.30 4.62
C VAL A 38 -7.99 6.78 3.88
N ALA A 39 -7.58 7.45 2.80
CA ALA A 39 -6.40 7.06 2.04
C ALA A 39 -5.14 7.10 2.92
N GLU A 40 -4.99 8.14 3.73
CA GLU A 40 -3.88 8.26 4.67
C GLU A 40 -3.91 7.18 5.76
N TYR A 41 -5.08 6.95 6.36
CA TYR A 41 -5.27 5.95 7.42
C TYR A 41 -4.90 4.55 6.93
N VAL A 42 -5.36 4.18 5.73
CA VAL A 42 -5.04 2.92 5.07
C VAL A 42 -3.56 2.87 4.74
N ARG A 43 -2.99 3.90 4.08
CA ARG A 43 -1.57 3.95 3.72
C ARG A 43 -0.64 3.75 4.92
N ARG A 44 -0.97 4.33 6.08
CA ARG A 44 -0.17 4.19 7.31
C ARG A 44 -0.23 2.77 7.90
N ARG A 45 -1.33 2.04 7.70
CA ARG A 45 -1.56 0.71 8.28
C ARG A 45 -1.27 -0.44 7.34
N THR A 46 -1.35 -0.21 6.04
CA THR A 46 -0.86 -1.13 5.04
C THR A 46 0.65 -1.03 5.02
N ARG A 47 1.31 -1.88 5.81
CA ARG A 47 2.75 -2.14 5.69
C ARG A 47 2.99 -2.43 4.22
N ARG A 48 3.86 -1.65 3.54
CA ARG A 48 4.20 -1.89 2.13
C ARG A 48 4.47 -3.37 1.98
N LEU A 49 3.58 -4.08 1.28
CA LEU A 49 3.86 -5.45 0.85
C LEU A 49 5.13 -5.30 0.02
N ARG A 50 6.28 -5.67 0.59
CA ARG A 50 7.49 -5.78 -0.21
C ARG A 50 7.12 -6.75 -1.33
N PRO A 51 7.41 -6.42 -2.61
CA PRO A 51 7.15 -7.36 -3.68
C PRO A 51 7.80 -8.68 -3.27
N ARG A 52 7.00 -9.75 -3.18
CA ARG A 52 7.50 -11.08 -2.78
C ARG A 52 8.51 -11.64 -3.79
N THR A 53 8.63 -11.00 -4.94
CA THR A 53 9.27 -11.51 -6.15
C THR A 53 10.53 -10.76 -6.57
N ILE A 54 10.82 -9.55 -6.07
CA ILE A 54 12.05 -8.84 -6.42
C ILE A 54 13.08 -9.00 -5.30
N GLY A 55 14.09 -9.83 -5.54
CA GLY A 55 15.23 -9.98 -4.64
C GLY A 55 14.87 -10.62 -3.29
N ALA A 56 14.03 -11.66 -3.31
CA ALA A 56 13.75 -12.47 -2.11
C ALA A 56 15.03 -13.04 -1.48
N PHE A 57 16.11 -13.15 -2.27
CA PHE A 57 17.44 -13.57 -1.85
C PHE A 57 18.52 -12.77 -2.59
N ARG A 58 19.67 -12.55 -1.94
CA ARG A 58 20.89 -11.97 -2.54
C ARG A 58 21.98 -13.04 -2.41
N SER A 59 22.34 -13.68 -3.52
CA SER A 59 23.39 -14.71 -3.57
C SER A 59 24.78 -14.15 -3.22
N GLY A 60 25.01 -12.85 -3.41
CA GLY A 60 26.34 -12.22 -3.29
C GLY A 60 27.24 -12.45 -4.49
N THR A 61 26.81 -13.29 -5.42
CA THR A 61 27.56 -13.73 -6.60
C THR A 61 26.81 -13.25 -7.87
N PRO A 62 27.42 -12.36 -8.68
CA PRO A 62 26.73 -11.67 -9.79
C PRO A 62 26.19 -12.59 -10.89
N ASP A 63 26.82 -13.74 -11.09
CA ASP A 63 26.57 -14.74 -12.13
C ASP A 63 25.81 -15.97 -11.60
N PHE A 64 25.31 -15.92 -10.36
CA PHE A 64 24.62 -17.05 -9.72
C PHE A 64 23.43 -17.56 -10.55
N GLY A 65 22.63 -16.65 -11.11
CA GLY A 65 21.44 -17.01 -11.89
C GLY A 65 21.76 -17.65 -13.25
N SER A 66 22.94 -17.42 -13.79
CA SER A 66 23.38 -17.96 -15.10
C SER A 66 24.14 -19.28 -14.99
N ARG A 67 24.41 -19.75 -13.77
CA ARG A 67 25.17 -20.99 -13.49
C ARG A 67 24.28 -22.08 -12.88
N ALA A 68 22.97 -21.97 -13.06
CA ALA A 68 22.02 -22.89 -12.43
C ALA A 68 22.33 -24.35 -12.80
N GLU A 69 22.63 -24.62 -14.06
CA GLU A 69 22.91 -25.95 -14.58
C GLU A 69 24.22 -26.53 -14.02
N GLU A 70 25.26 -25.71 -13.94
CA GLU A 70 26.56 -26.10 -13.34
C GLU A 70 26.43 -26.36 -11.83
N LEU A 71 25.70 -25.49 -11.11
CA LEU A 71 25.54 -25.60 -9.66
C LEU A 71 24.64 -26.77 -9.23
N LEU A 72 23.85 -27.31 -10.16
CA LEU A 72 22.95 -28.43 -9.92
C LEU A 72 23.47 -29.75 -10.52
N GLU A 73 24.72 -29.78 -11.00
CA GLU A 73 25.35 -31.00 -11.47
C GLU A 73 25.52 -32.01 -10.31
N GLY A 74 25.13 -33.27 -10.54
CA GLY A 74 25.11 -34.31 -9.50
C GLY A 74 23.95 -34.18 -8.49
N MET A 75 23.01 -33.25 -8.71
CA MET A 75 21.84 -33.13 -7.85
C MET A 75 20.92 -34.35 -7.99
N GLY A 76 20.89 -35.20 -6.97
CA GLY A 76 19.98 -36.35 -6.90
C GLY A 76 20.59 -37.69 -7.33
N GLU A 77 21.91 -37.76 -7.50
CA GLU A 77 22.63 -39.04 -7.62
C GLU A 77 22.99 -39.57 -6.22
N GLU A 78 22.77 -40.88 -5.97
CA GLU A 78 23.00 -41.55 -4.66
C GLU A 78 24.48 -41.79 -4.33
#